data_AF-A0A968Y4X5-F1
#
_entry.id   AF-A0A968Y4X5-F1
#
_cell.length_a   1.000
_cell.length_b   1.000
_cell.length_c   1.000
_cell.angle_alpha   90.00
_cell.angle_beta   90.00
_cell.angle_gamma   90.00
#
_symmetry.space_group_name_H-M   'P 1'
#
loop_
_entity.id
_entity.type
_entity.pdbx_description
1 polymer ?
#
loop_
_entity_poly.entity_id
_entity_poly.type
_entity_poly.pdbx_seq_one_letter_code
_entity_poly.pdbx_strand_id
1 'polypeptide(L)'
;MNTTMWSPYYHKLIQDTGLENARNGFGLLPTWPVPNPYASTFLKRSPIASLFKIPIDHCLVNSLIKVTTIHSGPSVDSDHLPLIVDLAIPAKSA
;
A
#
# COMPACT_ATOMS: atom_id res chain seq x y z
N MET A 1 7.13 -4.44 2.95
CA MET A 1 8.29 -3.59 2.57
C MET A 1 8.20 -2.32 3.39
N ASN A 2 9.32 -1.63 3.66
CA ASN A 2 9.31 -0.33 4.36
C ASN A 2 9.85 0.77 3.44
N THR A 3 9.28 0.88 2.24
CA THR A 3 9.77 1.81 1.23
C THR A 3 8.62 2.32 0.39
N THR A 4 8.75 3.51 -0.16
CA THR A 4 7.75 4.08 -1.07
C THR A 4 8.03 3.69 -2.52
N MET A 5 7.05 3.98 -3.39
CA MET A 5 7.12 3.77 -4.84
C MET A 5 8.22 4.57 -5.54
N TRP A 6 8.72 5.61 -4.89
CA TRP A 6 9.74 6.53 -5.43
C TRP A 6 11.17 6.09 -5.10
N SER A 7 11.33 5.02 -4.31
CA SER A 7 12.64 4.50 -3.94
C SER A 7 13.27 3.74 -5.10
N PRO A 8 14.59 3.91 -5.34
CA PRO A 8 15.30 3.15 -6.37
C PRO A 8 15.22 1.64 -6.15
N TYR A 9 15.15 1.19 -4.88
CA TYR A 9 14.98 -0.24 -4.56
C TYR A 9 13.61 -0.77 -4.95
N TYR A 10 12.57 0.05 -4.81
CA TYR A 10 11.23 -0.30 -5.27
C TYR A 10 11.22 -0.44 -6.80
N HIS A 11 11.78 0.55 -7.51
CA HIS A 11 11.87 0.51 -8.97
C HIS A 11 12.65 -0.71 -9.46
N LYS A 12 13.78 -1.04 -8.84
CA LYS A 12 14.56 -2.23 -9.17
C LYS A 12 13.74 -3.51 -8.99
N LEU A 13 13.01 -3.66 -7.86
CA LEU A 13 12.17 -4.82 -7.62
C LEU A 13 11.12 -5.01 -8.74
N ILE A 14 10.44 -3.94 -9.13
CA ILE A 14 9.43 -3.97 -10.19
C ILE A 14 10.04 -4.32 -11.54
N GLN A 15 11.20 -3.74 -11.87
CA GLN A 15 11.92 -4.05 -13.10
C GLN A 15 12.40 -5.50 -13.16
N ASP A 16 12.96 -6.00 -12.06
CA ASP A 16 13.52 -7.37 -11.99
C ASP A 16 12.41 -8.44 -12.04
N THR A 17 11.22 -8.14 -11.51
CA THR A 17 10.12 -9.13 -11.36
C THR A 17 9.03 -9.02 -12.42
N GLY A 18 8.89 -7.86 -13.07
CA GLY A 18 7.77 -7.58 -13.97
C GLY A 18 6.41 -7.53 -13.26
N LEU A 19 6.38 -7.45 -11.92
CA LEU A 19 5.14 -7.31 -11.17
C LEU A 19 4.62 -5.87 -11.25
N GLU A 20 3.32 -5.71 -11.13
CA GLU A 20 2.64 -4.42 -11.11
C GLU A 20 2.09 -4.14 -9.73
N ASN A 21 2.09 -2.87 -9.33
CA ASN A 21 1.45 -2.50 -8.07
C ASN A 21 -0.07 -2.50 -8.23
N ALA A 22 -0.77 -3.19 -7.34
CA ALA A 22 -2.22 -3.27 -7.38
C ALA A 22 -2.92 -1.90 -7.28
N ARG A 23 -2.24 -0.87 -6.75
CA ARG A 23 -2.78 0.49 -6.68
C ARG A 23 -2.82 1.23 -8.01
N ASN A 24 -2.25 0.67 -9.08
CA ASN A 24 -2.21 1.35 -10.37
C ASN A 24 -3.64 1.70 -10.82
N GLY A 25 -3.92 3.00 -11.01
CA GLY A 25 -5.28 3.50 -11.30
C GLY A 25 -6.18 3.81 -10.09
N PHE A 26 -5.74 3.53 -8.85
CA PHE A 26 -6.54 3.73 -7.62
C PHE A 26 -5.96 4.76 -6.64
N GLY A 27 -4.85 5.42 -7.02
CA GLY A 27 -4.20 6.47 -6.24
C GLY A 27 -3.09 5.98 -5.31
N LEU A 28 -2.62 6.86 -4.42
CA LEU A 28 -1.44 6.58 -3.59
C LEU A 28 -1.72 5.59 -2.47
N LEU A 29 -2.90 5.65 -1.85
CA LEU A 29 -3.34 4.79 -0.74
C LEU A 29 -2.32 4.74 0.41
N PRO A 30 -2.02 5.88 1.06
CA PRO A 30 -0.97 5.95 2.05
C PRO A 30 -1.38 5.26 3.35
N THR A 31 -0.51 4.39 3.86
CA THR A 31 -0.82 3.47 4.95
C THR A 31 -0.15 3.84 6.27
N TRP A 32 0.90 4.65 6.26
CA TRP A 32 1.67 4.96 7.47
C TRP A 32 2.18 6.41 7.48
N PRO A 33 2.27 7.12 8.62
CA PRO A 33 1.87 6.67 9.95
C PRO A 33 0.39 6.96 10.24
N VAL A 34 -0.27 6.03 10.93
CA VAL A 34 -1.54 6.30 11.61
C VAL A 34 -1.23 6.81 13.02
N PRO A 35 -1.93 7.84 13.52
CA PRO A 35 -1.77 8.28 14.90
C PRO A 35 -1.98 7.12 15.87
N ASN A 36 -1.03 6.89 16.76
CA ASN A 36 -1.09 5.82 17.74
C ASN A 36 -0.74 6.38 19.14
N PRO A 37 -1.62 6.22 20.15
CA PRO A 37 -1.39 6.76 21.50
C PRO A 37 -0.18 6.12 22.21
N TYR A 38 0.27 4.94 21.78
CA TYR A 38 1.43 4.23 22.32
C TYR A 38 2.74 4.57 21.58
N ALA A 39 2.70 5.42 20.54
CA ALA A 39 3.89 5.78 19.80
C ALA A 39 4.88 6.58 20.67
N SER A 40 6.17 6.27 20.54
CA SER A 40 7.28 6.89 21.29
C SER A 40 7.56 8.35 20.92
N THR A 41 6.98 8.85 19.83
CA THR A 41 7.21 10.21 19.32
C THR A 41 5.93 11.03 19.33
N PHE A 42 6.02 12.27 19.82
CA PHE A 42 4.90 13.22 19.84
C PHE A 42 4.21 13.37 18.48
N LEU A 43 5.00 13.44 17.39
CA LEU A 43 4.46 13.57 16.05
C LEU A 43 3.53 12.41 15.68
N LYS A 44 3.88 11.17 16.03
CA LYS A 44 3.07 9.96 15.77
C LYS A 44 1.85 9.82 16.69
N ARG A 45 1.75 10.63 17.75
CA ARG A 45 0.55 10.73 18.61
C ARG A 45 -0.41 11.82 18.13
N SER A 46 0.07 12.73 17.28
CA SER A 46 -0.68 13.89 16.83
C SER A 46 -1.54 13.57 15.60
N PRO A 47 -2.76 14.13 15.48
CA PRO A 47 -3.58 13.99 14.27
C PRO A 47 -2.88 14.56 13.02
N ILE A 48 -1.91 15.48 13.18
CA ILE A 48 -1.14 16.02 12.05
C ILE A 48 -0.26 14.96 11.35
N ALA A 49 0.05 13.84 12.02
CA ALA A 49 0.75 12.71 11.40
C ALA A 49 0.05 12.24 10.12
N SER A 50 -1.28 12.36 10.08
CA SER A 50 -2.09 11.94 8.94
C SER A 50 -1.84 12.75 7.68
N LEU A 51 -1.31 13.97 7.78
CA LEU A 51 -0.95 14.81 6.62
C LEU A 51 0.33 14.35 5.93
N PHE A 52 1.15 13.55 6.63
CA PHE A 52 2.46 13.09 6.15
C PHE A 52 2.49 11.59 5.91
N LYS A 53 1.33 10.98 5.64
CA LYS A 53 1.26 9.55 5.36
C LYS A 53 1.92 9.22 4.02
N ILE A 54 2.64 8.10 4.00
CA ILE A 54 3.33 7.54 2.86
C ILE A 54 2.84 6.10 2.58
N PRO A 55 2.85 5.65 1.32
CA PRO A 55 2.34 4.35 0.91
C PRO A 55 3.44 3.29 0.91
N ILE A 56 3.80 2.78 2.08
CA ILE A 56 4.91 1.82 2.25
C ILE A 56 4.48 0.35 2.26
N ASP A 57 3.18 0.07 2.38
CA ASP A 57 2.62 -1.27 2.21
C ASP A 57 2.18 -1.47 0.77
N HIS A 58 2.51 -2.59 0.15
CA HIS A 58 2.23 -2.84 -1.27
C HIS A 58 1.63 -4.23 -1.47
N CYS A 59 0.66 -4.33 -2.40
CA CYS A 59 0.29 -5.59 -3.02
C CYS A 59 0.81 -5.54 -4.46
N LEU A 60 1.66 -6.51 -4.82
CA LEU A 60 2.23 -6.63 -6.17
C LEU A 60 1.63 -7.87 -6.83
N VAL A 61 1.15 -7.72 -8.05
CA VAL A 61 0.51 -8.79 -8.83
C VAL A 61 1.19 -8.94 -10.18
N ASN A 62 1.10 -10.12 -10.79
CA ASN A 62 1.51 -10.28 -12.18
C ASN A 62 0.34 -9.94 -13.12
N SER A 63 0.61 -9.88 -14.42
CA SER A 63 -0.36 -9.54 -15.46
C SER A 63 -1.49 -10.56 -15.65
N LEU A 64 -1.41 -11.74 -15.03
CA LEU A 64 -2.45 -12.76 -15.07
C LEU A 64 -3.56 -12.51 -14.03
N ILE A 65 -3.32 -11.63 -13.05
CA ILE A 65 -4.28 -11.30 -12.00
C ILE A 65 -4.84 -9.92 -12.28
N LYS A 66 -6.17 -9.81 -12.32
CA LYS A 66 -6.85 -8.53 -12.43
C LYS A 66 -7.12 -7.96 -11.05
N VAL A 67 -6.73 -6.70 -10.82
CA VAL A 67 -7.14 -5.94 -9.65
C VAL A 67 -8.47 -5.29 -9.95
N THR A 68 -9.48 -5.60 -9.13
CA THR A 68 -10.83 -5.06 -9.30
C THR A 68 -11.04 -3.82 -8.46
N THR A 69 -10.60 -3.87 -7.20
CA THR A 69 -10.65 -2.76 -6.25
C THR A 69 -9.48 -2.84 -5.30
N ILE A 70 -9.04 -1.68 -4.82
CA ILE A 70 -8.06 -1.56 -3.74
C ILE A 70 -8.35 -0.29 -2.94
N HIS A 71 -8.30 -0.39 -1.63
CA HIS A 71 -8.51 0.74 -0.74
C HIS A 71 -7.81 0.53 0.61
N SER A 72 -7.58 1.61 1.34
CA SER A 72 -7.16 1.52 2.74
C SER A 72 -8.39 1.19 3.61
N GLY A 73 -8.27 0.19 4.46
CA GLY A 73 -9.30 -0.15 5.43
C GLY A 73 -9.28 0.75 6.68
N PRO A 74 -10.17 0.49 7.66
CA PRO A 74 -10.24 1.26 8.89
C PRO A 74 -9.00 1.07 9.76
N SER A 75 -8.82 1.95 10.76
CA SER A 75 -7.80 1.74 11.80
C SER A 75 -8.10 0.48 12.60
N VAL A 76 -7.06 -0.30 12.88
CA VAL A 76 -7.11 -1.59 13.59
C VAL A 76 -6.11 -1.63 14.76
N ASP A 77 -5.91 -0.48 15.40
CA ASP A 77 -4.92 -0.26 16.48
C ASP A 77 -3.46 -0.55 16.11
N SER A 78 -3.18 -0.65 14.81
CA SER A 78 -1.84 -0.64 14.23
C SER A 78 -1.41 0.80 13.87
N ASP A 79 -0.11 1.05 13.80
CA ASP A 79 0.45 2.28 13.22
C ASP A 79 0.41 2.29 11.69
N HIS A 80 -0.06 1.19 11.06
CA HIS A 80 -0.39 1.09 9.65
C HIS A 80 -1.91 0.94 9.42
N LEU A 81 -2.41 1.49 8.29
CA LEU A 81 -3.71 1.12 7.76
C LEU A 81 -3.61 -0.17 6.96
N PRO A 82 -4.59 -1.08 7.08
CA PRO A 82 -4.65 -2.25 6.22
C PRO A 82 -4.92 -1.82 4.78
N LEU A 83 -4.33 -2.56 3.82
CA LEU A 83 -4.62 -2.43 2.40
C LEU A 83 -5.51 -3.59 1.97
N ILE A 84 -6.75 -3.31 1.60
CA ILE A 84 -7.73 -4.30 1.18
C ILE A 84 -7.73 -4.34 -0.35
N VAL A 85 -7.52 -5.51 -0.92
CA VAL A 85 -7.35 -5.71 -2.38
C VAL A 85 -8.25 -6.83 -2.85
N ASP A 86 -9.13 -6.53 -3.80
CA ASP A 86 -9.99 -7.52 -4.43
C ASP A 86 -9.41 -7.92 -5.78
N LEU A 87 -9.13 -9.21 -5.92
CA LEU A 87 -8.45 -9.79 -7.07
C LEU A 87 -9.38 -10.74 -7.81
N ALA A 88 -9.26 -10.75 -9.14
CA ALA A 88 -9.92 -11.71 -10.00
C ALA A 88 -8.88 -12.45 -10.85
N ILE A 89 -9.08 -13.76 -11.00
CA ILE A 89 -8.33 -14.57 -11.97
C ILE A 89 -9.22 -14.68 -13.21
N PRO A 90 -8.82 -14.09 -14.35
CA PRO A 90 -9.58 -14.20 -15.59
C PRO A 90 -9.74 -15.67 -15.98
N ALA A 91 -10.94 -16.04 -16.42
CA ALA A 91 -11.15 -17.34 -17.04
C ALA A 91 -10.26 -17.45 -18.29
N LYS A 92 -9.76 -18.66 -18.55
CA LYS A 92 -9.00 -18.93 -19.77
C LYS A 92 -9.92 -18.68 -20.97
N SER A 93 -9.57 -17.73 -21.83
CA SER A 93 -10.26 -17.56 -23.11
C SER A 93 -10.10 -18.87 -23.90
N ALA A 94 -11.23 -19.42 -24.36
CA ALA A 94 -11.27 -20.62 -25.18
C ALA A 94 -10.68 -20.38 -26.57
#